data_AF-A0A4Q9KT01-F1
#
_entry.id   AF-A0A4Q9KT01-F1
#
_cell.length_a   1.000
_cell.length_b   1.000
_cell.length_c   1.000
_cell.angle_alpha   90.00
_cell.angle_beta   90.00
_cell.angle_gamma   90.00
#
_symmetry.space_group_name_H-M   'P 1'
#
loop_
_entity.id
_entity.type
_entity.pdbx_description
1 polymer ?
#
loop_
_entity_poly.entity_id
_entity_poly.type
_entity_poly.pdbx_seq_one_letter_code
_entity_poly.pdbx_strand_id
1 'polypeptide(L)'
;KSVENVSFKIKDKEGLELIRLKNILIKDCGLPDETSNIWFISGLGCLILYRINNISAFFNNLKDKKNTESLEILKIKDSPLSHSDIENISKFSNLNILKLHSCNLDSSHLIYIKKVTSHAEFRKIILTNNKIYEVPGECKGIFKNLMFAILNNCGLCAGSISLLFEEATISYIQVLDFSYNSLNRNDLIFISAFKKLVVLKINGVKLEGDAELDNLTLKGLTKNLKYLEIKQLNISTKDIEALAKFTVLNELKISEDSYKLLKKTNIEIPCRNIRIGKKKDYDFIDGMETDS
;
A
#
# COMPACT_ATOMS: atom_id res chain seq x y z
N LYS A 1 -6.56 -29.76 -19.44
CA LYS A 1 -7.22 -29.70 -18.11
C LYS A 1 -6.36 -28.83 -17.22
N SER A 2 -6.86 -27.65 -16.84
CA SER A 2 -6.23 -26.73 -15.90
C SER A 2 -6.11 -27.43 -14.55
N VAL A 3 -4.89 -27.59 -14.06
CA VAL A 3 -4.67 -28.12 -12.72
C VAL A 3 -4.80 -26.95 -11.75
N GLU A 4 -5.95 -26.84 -11.09
CA GLU A 4 -6.33 -25.67 -10.26
C GLU A 4 -5.61 -25.61 -8.91
N ASN A 5 -4.92 -26.66 -8.49
CA ASN A 5 -3.99 -26.65 -7.36
C ASN A 5 -2.93 -27.72 -7.60
N VAL A 6 -1.64 -27.35 -7.57
CA VAL A 6 -0.56 -28.33 -7.51
C VAL A 6 0.04 -28.33 -6.11
N SER A 7 -0.34 -29.30 -5.30
CA SER A 7 0.35 -29.60 -4.05
C SER A 7 1.48 -30.59 -4.36
N PHE A 8 2.72 -30.10 -4.37
CA PHE A 8 3.88 -30.98 -4.48
C PHE A 8 4.36 -31.36 -3.09
N LYS A 9 4.44 -32.66 -2.80
CA LYS A 9 5.29 -33.18 -1.71
C LYS A 9 6.66 -33.46 -2.34
N ILE A 10 7.54 -32.48 -2.34
CA ILE A 10 8.86 -32.59 -2.97
C ILE A 10 9.72 -33.52 -2.11
N LYS A 11 10.01 -34.71 -2.65
CA LYS A 11 10.86 -35.71 -1.99
C LYS A 11 12.35 -35.53 -2.27
N ASP A 12 12.71 -34.86 -3.37
CA ASP A 12 14.11 -34.68 -3.76
C ASP A 12 14.46 -33.22 -4.11
N LYS A 13 15.58 -32.77 -3.55
CA LYS A 13 16.16 -31.42 -3.66
C LYS A 13 16.53 -31.05 -5.11
N GLU A 14 16.85 -32.03 -5.94
CA GLU A 14 17.46 -31.83 -7.27
C GLU A 14 16.46 -31.45 -8.38
N GLY A 15 15.15 -31.58 -8.15
CA GLY A 15 14.14 -31.37 -9.20
C GLY A 15 13.75 -29.92 -9.48
N LEU A 16 13.87 -29.00 -8.51
CA LEU A 16 13.30 -27.65 -8.64
C LEU A 16 14.30 -26.60 -9.14
N GLU A 17 15.58 -26.74 -8.81
CA GLU A 17 16.64 -25.85 -9.33
C GLU A 17 16.69 -25.89 -10.86
N LEU A 18 16.37 -27.05 -11.47
CA LEU A 18 16.26 -27.23 -12.92
C LEU A 18 15.03 -26.54 -13.53
N ILE A 19 13.96 -26.30 -12.77
CA ILE A 19 12.68 -25.79 -13.29
C ILE A 19 12.66 -24.26 -13.38
N ARG A 20 13.66 -23.54 -12.83
CA ARG A 20 13.79 -22.06 -12.90
C ARG A 20 12.46 -21.33 -12.66
N LEU A 21 11.72 -21.76 -11.64
CA LEU A 21 10.48 -21.09 -11.25
C LEU A 21 10.81 -19.64 -10.91
N LYS A 22 10.12 -18.69 -11.56
CA LYS A 22 10.25 -17.26 -11.26
C LYS A 22 9.16 -16.75 -10.33
N ASN A 23 7.96 -17.33 -10.42
CA ASN A 23 6.78 -16.89 -9.70
C ASN A 23 6.12 -18.09 -9.03
N ILE A 24 5.80 -17.97 -7.74
CA ILE A 24 5.08 -19.01 -7.00
C ILE A 24 3.92 -18.39 -6.22
N LEU A 25 2.78 -19.07 -6.26
CA LEU A 25 1.63 -18.84 -5.37
C LEU A 25 1.44 -20.05 -4.48
N ILE A 26 1.46 -19.84 -3.17
CA ILE A 26 1.06 -20.82 -2.17
C ILE A 26 -0.19 -20.27 -1.48
N LYS A 27 -1.24 -21.09 -1.40
CA LYS A 27 -2.50 -20.68 -0.77
C LYS A 27 -3.10 -21.80 0.07
N ASP A 28 -3.85 -21.40 1.10
CA ASP A 28 -4.78 -22.26 1.83
C ASP A 28 -4.13 -23.50 2.44
N CYS A 29 -2.93 -23.35 3.01
CA CYS A 29 -2.20 -24.46 3.60
C CYS A 29 -1.52 -24.07 4.93
N GLY A 30 -1.25 -25.08 5.76
CA GLY A 30 -0.40 -24.93 6.95
C GLY A 30 1.02 -25.41 6.68
N LEU A 31 2.00 -24.68 7.17
CA LEU A 31 3.39 -25.09 7.14
C LEU A 31 3.77 -25.81 8.44
N PRO A 32 4.42 -26.99 8.37
CA PRO A 32 4.96 -27.64 9.56
C PRO A 32 6.13 -26.82 10.12
N ASP A 33 6.34 -26.88 11.44
CA ASP A 33 7.40 -26.15 12.15
C ASP A 33 8.80 -26.43 11.56
N GLU A 34 9.03 -27.69 11.20
CA GLU A 34 10.21 -28.12 10.45
C GLU A 34 9.93 -28.12 8.95
N THR A 35 9.85 -26.94 8.35
CA THR A 35 9.84 -26.81 6.88
C THR A 35 11.27 -26.95 6.35
N SER A 36 11.75 -28.18 6.26
CA SER A 36 13.06 -28.50 5.70
C SER A 36 13.19 -28.16 4.21
N ASN A 37 12.09 -27.89 3.50
CA ASN A 37 12.00 -27.95 2.04
C ASN A 37 11.76 -26.62 1.32
N ILE A 38 12.28 -25.49 1.82
CA ILE A 38 12.10 -24.17 1.19
C ILE A 38 13.30 -23.76 0.32
N TRP A 39 13.86 -24.72 -0.42
CA TRP A 39 15.03 -24.48 -1.30
C TRP A 39 14.64 -23.82 -2.63
N PHE A 40 13.35 -23.86 -2.97
CA PHE A 40 12.82 -23.36 -4.24
C PHE A 40 12.87 -21.83 -4.38
N ILE A 41 13.20 -21.08 -3.31
CA ILE A 41 13.23 -19.61 -3.38
C ILE A 41 14.45 -19.11 -4.14
N SER A 42 15.54 -19.89 -4.19
CA SER A 42 16.69 -19.50 -4.99
C SER A 42 16.29 -19.37 -6.47
N GLY A 43 16.32 -18.13 -6.98
CA GLY A 43 15.91 -17.81 -8.34
C GLY A 43 14.46 -17.31 -8.52
N LEU A 44 13.63 -17.30 -7.48
CA LEU A 44 12.30 -16.67 -7.54
C LEU A 44 12.42 -15.16 -7.63
N GLY A 45 11.69 -14.55 -8.56
CA GLY A 45 11.45 -13.11 -8.60
C GLY A 45 10.18 -12.70 -7.87
N CYS A 46 9.16 -13.57 -7.80
CA CYS A 46 7.89 -13.29 -7.13
C CYS A 46 7.39 -14.46 -6.27
N LEU A 47 6.95 -14.13 -5.05
CA LEU A 47 6.28 -15.06 -4.16
C LEU A 47 4.99 -14.46 -3.62
N ILE A 48 3.91 -15.24 -3.72
CA ILE A 48 2.59 -14.91 -3.18
C ILE A 48 2.20 -15.98 -2.17
N LEU A 49 1.88 -15.55 -0.94
CA LEU A 49 1.43 -16.38 0.17
C LEU A 49 0.03 -15.91 0.59
N TYR A 50 -0.94 -16.82 0.58
CA TYR A 50 -2.34 -16.50 0.88
C TYR A 50 -2.96 -17.47 1.89
N ARG A 51 -3.50 -16.97 3.00
CA ARG A 51 -4.09 -17.80 4.07
C ARG A 51 -3.17 -18.96 4.48
N ILE A 52 -1.92 -18.63 4.76
CA ILE A 52 -0.90 -19.58 5.21
C ILE A 52 -0.95 -19.67 6.72
N ASN A 53 -1.32 -20.85 7.23
CA ASN A 53 -1.21 -21.14 8.66
C ASN A 53 0.26 -21.43 9.01
N ASN A 54 0.72 -20.92 10.15
CA ASN A 54 2.12 -21.00 10.59
C ASN A 54 3.14 -20.45 9.57
N ILE A 55 2.89 -19.23 9.08
CA ILE A 55 3.80 -18.58 8.12
C ILE A 55 5.22 -18.38 8.70
N SER A 56 5.39 -18.31 10.02
CA SER A 56 6.71 -18.15 10.62
C SER A 56 7.66 -19.31 10.33
N ALA A 57 7.13 -20.52 10.16
CA ALA A 57 7.93 -21.66 9.70
C ALA A 57 8.60 -21.40 8.35
N PHE A 58 7.95 -20.62 7.46
CA PHE A 58 8.56 -20.20 6.20
C PHE A 58 9.84 -19.39 6.42
N PHE A 59 9.75 -18.36 7.26
CA PHE A 59 10.86 -17.41 7.45
C PHE A 59 11.99 -17.97 8.32
N ASN A 60 11.67 -18.80 9.31
CA ASN A 60 12.67 -19.42 10.19
C ASN A 60 13.63 -20.36 9.46
N ASN A 61 13.22 -20.87 8.30
CA ASN A 61 14.02 -21.79 7.49
C ASN A 61 14.85 -21.10 6.40
N LEU A 62 14.84 -19.75 6.33
CA LEU A 62 15.74 -18.94 5.48
C LEU A 62 17.15 -18.88 6.11
N LYS A 63 17.92 -19.97 5.97
CA LYS A 63 19.29 -20.09 6.52
C LYS A 63 20.39 -19.75 5.51
N ASP A 64 20.14 -19.84 4.20
CA ASP A 64 21.12 -19.58 3.15
C ASP A 64 20.86 -18.22 2.47
N LYS A 65 21.90 -17.39 2.37
CA LYS A 65 21.86 -16.07 1.73
C LYS A 65 21.51 -16.17 0.24
N LYS A 66 21.92 -17.23 -0.44
CA LYS A 66 21.58 -17.45 -1.86
C LYS A 66 20.07 -17.61 -2.12
N ASN A 67 19.28 -17.90 -1.08
CA ASN A 67 17.84 -18.05 -1.20
C ASN A 67 17.10 -16.71 -1.18
N THR A 68 17.76 -15.59 -0.85
CA THR A 68 17.07 -14.31 -0.65
C THR A 68 17.49 -13.23 -1.65
N GLU A 69 18.45 -13.52 -2.52
CA GLU A 69 19.02 -12.54 -3.46
C GLU A 69 18.19 -12.34 -4.73
N SER A 70 17.27 -13.25 -5.12
CA SER A 70 16.50 -13.08 -6.36
C SER A 70 15.12 -12.44 -6.18
N LEU A 71 14.57 -12.46 -4.97
CA LEU A 71 13.17 -12.12 -4.74
C LEU A 71 12.95 -10.61 -4.83
N GLU A 72 12.18 -10.18 -5.83
CA GLU A 72 11.83 -8.79 -6.08
C GLU A 72 10.44 -8.43 -5.51
N ILE A 73 9.52 -9.40 -5.50
CA ILE A 73 8.12 -9.20 -5.12
C ILE A 73 7.70 -10.22 -4.07
N LEU A 74 7.23 -9.74 -2.92
CA LEU A 74 6.61 -10.57 -1.88
C LEU A 74 5.20 -10.06 -1.59
N LYS A 75 4.21 -10.92 -1.77
CA LYS A 75 2.81 -10.67 -1.38
C LYS A 75 2.40 -11.67 -0.32
N ILE A 76 1.91 -11.17 0.81
CA ILE A 76 1.34 -11.97 1.89
C ILE A 76 -0.06 -11.43 2.17
N LYS A 77 -1.04 -12.32 2.22
CA LYS A 77 -2.43 -11.95 2.49
C LYS A 77 -3.08 -12.92 3.46
N ASP A 78 -3.88 -12.37 4.37
CA ASP A 78 -4.70 -13.11 5.35
C ASP A 78 -3.86 -14.14 6.13
N SER A 79 -2.62 -13.79 6.46
CA SER A 79 -1.67 -14.62 7.21
C SER A 79 -1.02 -13.73 8.28
N PRO A 80 -1.28 -13.96 9.58
CA PRO A 80 -0.70 -13.14 10.65
C PRO A 80 0.82 -13.20 10.63
N LEU A 81 1.47 -12.04 10.74
CA LEU A 81 2.93 -11.93 10.79
C LEU A 81 3.37 -11.46 12.18
N SER A 82 4.41 -12.06 12.71
CA SER A 82 5.10 -11.59 13.91
C SER A 82 6.18 -10.55 13.56
N HIS A 83 6.74 -9.90 14.57
CA HIS A 83 7.92 -9.03 14.41
C HIS A 83 9.10 -9.75 13.77
N SER A 84 9.36 -10.99 14.20
CA SER A 84 10.44 -11.82 13.66
C SER A 84 10.24 -12.12 12.18
N ASP A 85 8.99 -12.32 11.75
CA ASP A 85 8.69 -12.57 10.33
C ASP A 85 9.03 -11.34 9.47
N ILE A 86 8.64 -10.14 9.90
CA ILE A 86 8.99 -8.90 9.19
C ILE A 86 10.50 -8.66 9.20
N GLU A 87 11.17 -8.94 10.32
CA GLU A 87 12.63 -8.86 10.39
C GLU A 87 13.28 -9.81 9.39
N ASN A 88 12.79 -11.04 9.27
CA ASN A 88 13.29 -12.01 8.30
C ASN A 88 13.03 -11.58 6.85
N ILE A 89 11.95 -10.85 6.56
CA ILE A 89 11.72 -10.26 5.23
C ILE A 89 12.85 -9.29 4.85
N SER A 90 13.50 -8.63 5.81
CA SER A 90 14.63 -7.71 5.50
C SER A 90 15.86 -8.42 4.93
N LYS A 91 15.91 -9.77 4.97
CA LYS A 91 16.97 -10.57 4.35
C LYS A 91 16.86 -10.62 2.83
N PHE A 92 15.71 -10.26 2.24
CA PHE A 92 15.52 -10.21 0.79
C PHE A 92 16.10 -8.89 0.23
N SER A 93 17.37 -8.93 -0.19
CA SER A 93 18.13 -7.73 -0.56
C SER A 93 17.65 -7.05 -1.84
N ASN A 94 16.98 -7.79 -2.72
CA ASN A 94 16.47 -7.28 -4.01
C ASN A 94 14.97 -6.99 -4.00
N LEU A 95 14.32 -7.12 -2.84
CA LEU A 95 12.87 -6.93 -2.70
C LEU A 95 12.49 -5.48 -2.99
N ASN A 96 11.81 -5.19 -4.09
CA ASN A 96 11.40 -3.83 -4.43
C ASN A 96 9.90 -3.57 -4.22
N ILE A 97 9.10 -4.62 -4.09
CA ILE A 97 7.65 -4.57 -3.85
C ILE A 97 7.29 -5.50 -2.68
N LEU A 98 6.69 -4.93 -1.63
CA LEU A 98 6.10 -5.68 -0.51
C LEU A 98 4.61 -5.39 -0.40
N LYS A 99 3.80 -6.44 -0.37
CA LYS A 99 2.35 -6.34 -0.15
C LYS A 99 1.94 -7.18 1.04
N LEU A 100 1.49 -6.55 2.13
CA LEU A 100 1.03 -7.19 3.36
C LEU A 100 -0.43 -6.81 3.61
N HIS A 101 -1.36 -7.68 3.21
CA HIS A 101 -2.79 -7.43 3.34
C HIS A 101 -3.38 -8.25 4.49
N SER A 102 -4.07 -7.61 5.43
CA SER A 102 -4.69 -8.29 6.58
C SER A 102 -3.73 -9.23 7.31
N CYS A 103 -2.49 -8.78 7.56
CA CYS A 103 -1.44 -9.57 8.20
C CYS A 103 -1.36 -9.33 9.71
N ASN A 104 -2.38 -8.68 10.29
CA ASN A 104 -2.47 -8.30 11.70
C ASN A 104 -1.30 -7.42 12.19
N LEU A 105 -0.78 -6.55 11.33
CA LEU A 105 0.31 -5.63 11.70
C LEU A 105 -0.21 -4.49 12.57
N ASP A 106 0.62 -4.04 13.49
CA ASP A 106 0.41 -2.84 14.31
C ASP A 106 1.60 -1.85 14.17
N SER A 107 1.57 -0.75 14.91
CA SER A 107 2.61 0.29 14.87
C SER A 107 4.00 -0.19 15.27
N SER A 108 4.10 -1.21 16.14
CA SER A 108 5.40 -1.75 16.56
C SER A 108 6.12 -2.51 15.42
N HIS A 109 5.37 -2.96 14.41
CA HIS A 109 5.95 -3.60 13.22
C HIS A 109 6.67 -2.61 12.29
N LEU A 110 6.37 -1.30 12.39
CA LEU A 110 6.95 -0.28 11.49
C LEU A 110 8.48 -0.19 11.60
N ILE A 111 9.05 -0.48 12.78
CA ILE A 111 10.50 -0.48 12.99
C ILE A 111 11.18 -1.53 12.09
N TYR A 112 10.55 -2.69 11.96
CA TYR A 112 11.04 -3.77 11.10
C TYR A 112 10.76 -3.49 9.63
N ILE A 113 9.59 -2.92 9.31
CA ILE A 113 9.28 -2.46 7.94
C ILE A 113 10.32 -1.42 7.50
N LYS A 114 10.77 -0.53 8.39
CA LYS A 114 11.82 0.44 8.09
C LYS A 114 13.13 -0.22 7.67
N LYS A 115 13.49 -1.36 8.27
CA LYS A 115 14.65 -2.15 7.83
C LYS A 115 14.43 -2.66 6.41
N VAL A 116 13.27 -3.24 6.13
CA VAL A 116 12.89 -3.75 4.79
C VAL A 116 12.91 -2.65 3.72
N THR A 117 12.37 -1.47 4.01
CA THR A 117 12.23 -0.38 3.04
C THR A 117 13.46 0.53 2.93
N SER A 118 14.52 0.24 3.68
CA SER A 118 15.68 1.15 3.81
C SER A 118 16.55 1.25 2.56
N HIS A 119 16.58 0.22 1.72
CA HIS A 119 17.45 0.19 0.55
C HIS A 119 16.91 1.05 -0.60
N ALA A 120 17.82 1.58 -1.42
CA ALA A 120 17.52 2.62 -2.42
C ALA A 120 16.56 2.16 -3.53
N GLU A 121 16.54 0.86 -3.83
CA GLU A 121 15.71 0.26 -4.87
C GLU A 121 14.29 -0.10 -4.42
N PHE A 122 13.95 0.03 -3.13
CA PHE A 122 12.61 -0.29 -2.66
C PHE A 122 11.58 0.73 -3.18
N ARG A 123 10.55 0.31 -3.91
CA ARG A 123 9.64 1.23 -4.63
C ARG A 123 8.20 1.22 -4.14
N LYS A 124 7.65 0.07 -3.73
CA LYS A 124 6.21 -0.07 -3.45
C LYS A 124 5.94 -0.82 -2.16
N ILE A 125 5.09 -0.22 -1.33
CA ILE A 125 4.51 -0.89 -0.17
C ILE A 125 2.98 -0.86 -0.21
N ILE A 126 2.36 -1.98 0.13
CA ILE A 126 0.92 -2.08 0.39
C ILE A 126 0.74 -2.68 1.78
N LEU A 127 0.06 -1.98 2.68
CA LEU A 127 -0.20 -2.40 4.06
C LEU A 127 -1.70 -2.47 4.38
N THR A 128 -2.54 -2.62 3.36
CA THR A 128 -4.00 -2.60 3.47
C THR A 128 -4.55 -3.50 4.58
N ASN A 129 -5.61 -3.05 5.27
CA ASN A 129 -6.34 -3.83 6.26
C ASN A 129 -5.49 -4.30 7.46
N ASN A 130 -4.55 -3.47 7.92
CA ASN A 130 -3.81 -3.70 9.17
C ASN A 130 -4.28 -2.73 10.26
N LYS A 131 -3.67 -2.78 11.45
CA LYS A 131 -4.05 -2.01 12.65
C LYS A 131 -2.90 -1.14 13.16
N ILE A 132 -2.33 -0.35 12.26
CA ILE A 132 -1.19 0.53 12.49
C ILE A 132 -1.67 1.84 13.15
N TYR A 133 -2.10 1.73 14.40
CA TYR A 133 -2.54 2.86 15.22
C TYR A 133 -1.33 3.52 15.90
N GLU A 134 -1.26 4.85 15.91
CA GLU A 134 -0.17 5.64 16.52
C GLU A 134 1.25 5.30 15.99
N VAL A 135 1.66 6.00 14.92
CA VAL A 135 3.00 5.83 14.35
C VAL A 135 4.08 6.30 15.34
N PRO A 136 5.10 5.47 15.67
CA PRO A 136 6.19 5.88 16.57
C PRO A 136 7.07 6.95 15.92
N GLY A 137 7.56 7.92 16.72
CA GLY A 137 8.41 9.01 16.22
C GLY A 137 9.70 8.55 15.54
N GLU A 138 10.27 7.42 15.98
CA GLU A 138 11.46 6.80 15.38
C GLU A 138 11.23 6.24 13.96
N CYS A 139 9.96 6.04 13.57
CA CYS A 139 9.58 5.66 12.21
C CYS A 139 9.56 6.86 11.26
N LYS A 140 10.01 8.04 11.72
CA LYS A 140 10.10 9.23 10.87
C LYS A 140 10.82 8.94 9.56
N GLY A 141 10.15 9.19 8.44
CA GLY A 141 10.73 9.01 7.11
C GLY A 141 10.90 7.57 6.64
N ILE A 142 10.18 6.61 7.23
CA ILE A 142 10.18 5.19 6.82
C ILE A 142 9.96 5.00 5.31
N PHE A 143 9.26 5.93 4.66
CA PHE A 143 8.90 5.89 3.24
C PHE A 143 9.72 6.85 2.36
N LYS A 144 10.98 7.12 2.72
CA LYS A 144 11.86 8.06 2.00
C LYS A 144 12.04 7.74 0.50
N ASN A 145 12.24 6.46 0.15
CA ASN A 145 12.57 6.03 -1.21
C ASN A 145 11.35 5.52 -2.01
N LEU A 146 10.15 5.56 -1.43
CA LEU A 146 8.95 4.97 -2.02
C LEU A 146 8.35 5.83 -3.14
N MET A 147 7.91 5.14 -4.19
CA MET A 147 7.07 5.69 -5.26
C MET A 147 5.59 5.38 -5.04
N PHE A 148 5.28 4.26 -4.36
CA PHE A 148 3.91 3.81 -4.13
C PHE A 148 3.71 3.43 -2.66
N ALA A 149 2.75 4.05 -2.00
CA ALA A 149 2.31 3.72 -0.65
C ALA A 149 0.79 3.55 -0.62
N ILE A 150 0.34 2.31 -0.43
CA ILE A 150 -1.07 1.97 -0.28
C ILE A 150 -1.30 1.55 1.18
N LEU A 151 -1.93 2.45 1.93
CA LEU A 151 -2.10 2.39 3.37
C LEU A 151 -3.58 2.45 3.75
N ASN A 152 -4.45 1.94 2.89
CA ASN A 152 -5.89 2.07 3.10
C ASN A 152 -6.37 1.13 4.22
N ASN A 153 -7.28 1.62 5.05
CA ASN A 153 -7.86 0.88 6.17
C ASN A 153 -6.80 0.31 7.11
N CYS A 154 -5.84 1.14 7.53
CA CYS A 154 -4.77 0.77 8.45
C CYS A 154 -5.05 1.21 9.89
N GLY A 155 -6.10 2.01 10.14
CA GLY A 155 -6.34 2.62 11.45
C GLY A 155 -5.36 3.75 11.79
N LEU A 156 -4.70 4.34 10.78
CA LEU A 156 -3.74 5.44 10.98
C LEU A 156 -4.47 6.70 11.51
N CYS A 157 -3.94 7.28 12.58
CA CYS A 157 -4.50 8.46 13.23
C CYS A 157 -4.14 9.75 12.48
N ALA A 158 -4.88 10.81 12.76
CA ALA A 158 -4.50 12.16 12.39
C ALA A 158 -3.09 12.51 12.91
N GLY A 159 -2.25 13.11 12.07
CA GLY A 159 -0.84 13.43 12.30
C GLY A 159 0.15 12.41 11.74
N SER A 160 -0.32 11.21 11.36
CA SER A 160 0.56 10.10 10.97
C SER A 160 1.35 10.35 9.68
N ILE A 161 0.83 11.16 8.74
CA ILE A 161 1.47 11.37 7.43
C ILE A 161 2.86 11.98 7.60
N SER A 162 2.99 13.00 8.45
CA SER A 162 4.26 13.70 8.72
C SER A 162 5.31 12.84 9.43
N LEU A 163 4.91 11.71 10.01
CA LEU A 163 5.81 10.72 10.58
C LEU A 163 6.22 9.73 9.49
N LEU A 164 5.28 9.24 8.67
CA LEU A 164 5.62 8.25 7.64
C LEU A 164 6.57 8.80 6.56
N PHE A 165 6.51 10.11 6.30
CA PHE A 165 7.33 10.79 5.29
C PHE A 165 8.24 11.85 5.94
N GLU A 166 9.51 11.90 5.51
CA GLU A 166 10.50 12.83 6.07
C GLU A 166 10.21 14.28 5.64
N GLU A 167 10.10 14.49 4.33
CA GLU A 167 9.78 15.79 3.74
C GLU A 167 9.01 15.60 2.43
N ALA A 168 7.83 16.21 2.33
CA ALA A 168 6.95 16.07 1.17
C ALA A 168 7.58 16.61 -0.14
N THR A 169 8.38 17.67 -0.06
CA THR A 169 8.85 18.37 -1.27
C THR A 169 9.92 17.60 -2.05
N ILE A 170 10.68 16.73 -1.36
CA ILE A 170 11.75 15.89 -1.94
C ILE A 170 11.34 14.42 -2.08
N SER A 171 10.21 14.02 -1.49
CA SER A 171 9.71 12.64 -1.55
C SER A 171 9.50 12.18 -3.00
N TYR A 172 9.80 10.89 -3.24
CA TYR A 172 9.60 10.22 -4.53
C TYR A 172 8.18 9.72 -4.75
N ILE A 173 7.26 9.93 -3.78
CA ILE A 173 5.92 9.36 -3.83
C ILE A 173 5.14 9.87 -5.04
N GLN A 174 4.59 8.94 -5.80
CA GLN A 174 3.75 9.18 -6.98
C GLN A 174 2.32 8.72 -6.76
N VAL A 175 2.13 7.69 -5.93
CA VAL A 175 0.82 7.14 -5.59
C VAL A 175 0.69 7.00 -4.08
N LEU A 176 -0.29 7.71 -3.52
CA LEU A 176 -0.67 7.60 -2.12
C LEU A 176 -2.15 7.21 -2.03
N ASP A 177 -2.42 6.06 -1.43
CA ASP A 177 -3.76 5.69 -0.99
C ASP A 177 -3.79 5.66 0.53
N PHE A 178 -4.51 6.61 1.12
CA PHE A 178 -4.70 6.76 2.56
C PHE A 178 -6.17 6.61 2.95
N SER A 179 -6.98 6.02 2.07
CA SER A 179 -8.42 5.83 2.28
C SER A 179 -8.71 5.11 3.60
N TYR A 180 -9.81 5.46 4.27
CA TYR A 180 -10.29 4.79 5.48
C TYR A 180 -9.32 4.88 6.67
N ASN A 181 -8.71 6.05 6.85
CA ASN A 181 -7.92 6.42 8.01
C ASN A 181 -8.40 7.79 8.54
N SER A 182 -7.69 8.37 9.50
CA SER A 182 -7.93 9.75 9.96
C SER A 182 -6.89 10.73 9.40
N LEU A 183 -7.31 11.95 9.09
CA LEU A 183 -6.43 13.06 8.69
C LEU A 183 -6.82 14.33 9.44
N ASN A 184 -5.83 15.10 9.89
CA ASN A 184 -6.04 16.49 10.31
C ASN A 184 -5.59 17.49 9.24
N ARG A 185 -5.78 18.78 9.53
CA ARG A 185 -5.37 19.89 8.67
C ARG A 185 -3.88 19.84 8.30
N ASN A 186 -3.01 19.51 9.25
CA ASN A 186 -1.56 19.46 9.01
C ASN A 186 -1.19 18.32 8.05
N ASP A 187 -1.86 17.17 8.14
CA ASP A 187 -1.66 16.07 7.19
C ASP A 187 -2.03 16.49 5.77
N LEU A 188 -3.19 17.15 5.59
CA LEU A 188 -3.63 17.61 4.27
C LEU A 188 -2.68 18.68 3.69
N ILE A 189 -2.22 19.62 4.53
CA ILE A 189 -1.19 20.59 4.14
C ILE A 189 0.11 19.89 3.74
N PHE A 190 0.53 18.87 4.50
CA PHE A 190 1.72 18.09 4.17
C PHE A 190 1.55 17.38 2.82
N ILE A 191 0.41 16.72 2.60
CA ILE A 191 0.09 16.06 1.32
C ILE A 191 0.12 17.07 0.17
N SER A 192 -0.39 18.29 0.38
CA SER A 192 -0.40 19.35 -0.64
C SER A 192 1.02 19.74 -1.13
N ALA A 193 2.07 19.43 -0.36
CA ALA A 193 3.45 19.77 -0.68
C ALA A 193 4.18 18.70 -1.52
N PHE A 194 3.58 17.52 -1.76
CA PHE A 194 4.20 16.50 -2.61
C PHE A 194 4.30 16.97 -4.07
N LYS A 195 5.54 17.13 -4.55
CA LYS A 195 5.81 17.60 -5.92
C LYS A 195 5.68 16.52 -6.99
N LYS A 196 5.82 15.25 -6.61
CA LYS A 196 5.77 14.10 -7.53
C LYS A 196 4.48 13.30 -7.45
N LEU A 197 3.55 13.65 -6.54
CA LEU A 197 2.33 12.91 -6.33
C LEU A 197 1.36 13.10 -7.51
N VAL A 198 1.03 12.00 -8.17
CA VAL A 198 0.19 11.95 -9.37
C VAL A 198 -1.19 11.36 -9.06
N VAL A 199 -1.25 10.45 -8.09
CA VAL A 199 -2.47 9.75 -7.67
C VAL A 199 -2.65 9.90 -6.16
N LEU A 200 -3.79 10.44 -5.75
CA LEU A 200 -4.19 10.55 -4.35
C LEU A 200 -5.56 9.91 -4.17
N LYS A 201 -5.66 9.01 -3.20
CA LYS A 201 -6.93 8.43 -2.74
C LYS A 201 -7.07 8.65 -1.24
N ILE A 202 -8.16 9.28 -0.85
CA ILE A 202 -8.52 9.55 0.56
C ILE A 202 -10.00 9.25 0.76
N ASN A 203 -10.48 8.12 0.24
CA ASN A 203 -11.89 7.75 0.38
C ASN A 203 -12.23 7.51 1.85
N GLY A 204 -13.39 7.99 2.29
CA GLY A 204 -13.92 7.71 3.62
C GLY A 204 -12.95 8.04 4.76
N VAL A 205 -12.01 8.97 4.55
CA VAL A 205 -11.16 9.45 5.63
C VAL A 205 -11.99 10.21 6.64
N LYS A 206 -11.68 10.03 7.92
CA LYS A 206 -12.22 10.86 8.98
C LYS A 206 -11.38 12.14 9.06
N LEU A 207 -11.95 13.25 8.63
CA LEU A 207 -11.35 14.58 8.80
C LEU A 207 -11.56 15.04 10.25
N GLU A 208 -10.47 15.38 10.94
CA GLU A 208 -10.50 15.78 12.35
C GLU A 208 -10.18 17.27 12.54
N GLY A 209 -10.84 17.90 13.51
CA GLY A 209 -10.64 19.32 13.82
C GLY A 209 -11.15 20.24 12.70
N ASP A 210 -10.31 21.17 12.26
CA ASP A 210 -10.55 22.14 11.20
C ASP A 210 -10.04 21.66 9.81
N ALA A 211 -9.87 20.35 9.65
CA ALA A 211 -9.43 19.75 8.39
C ALA A 211 -10.51 19.88 7.31
N GLU A 212 -10.15 20.51 6.20
CA GLU A 212 -11.01 20.71 5.02
C GLU A 212 -10.25 20.32 3.74
N LEU A 213 -10.94 19.85 2.69
CA LEU A 213 -10.25 19.40 1.48
C LEU A 213 -9.52 20.56 0.77
N ASP A 214 -9.95 21.80 0.98
CA ASP A 214 -9.26 22.98 0.48
C ASP A 214 -7.79 23.05 0.92
N ASN A 215 -7.43 22.41 2.04
CA ASN A 215 -6.07 22.35 2.55
C ASN A 215 -5.11 21.65 1.57
N LEU A 216 -5.63 20.76 0.70
CA LEU A 216 -4.86 20.12 -0.37
C LEU A 216 -4.40 21.11 -1.46
N THR A 217 -4.95 22.33 -1.48
CA THR A 217 -4.62 23.36 -2.49
C THR A 217 -3.61 24.39 -2.01
N LEU A 218 -3.14 24.29 -0.77
CA LEU A 218 -2.30 25.32 -0.13
C LEU A 218 -0.84 25.34 -0.61
N LYS A 219 -0.38 24.32 -1.33
CA LYS A 219 1.00 24.22 -1.84
C LYS A 219 1.01 23.81 -3.33
N GLY A 220 1.87 22.87 -3.72
CA GLY A 220 2.18 22.59 -5.13
C GLY A 220 1.35 21.49 -5.79
N LEU A 221 0.54 20.74 -5.02
CA LEU A 221 -0.12 19.51 -5.49
C LEU A 221 -1.05 19.74 -6.70
N THR A 222 -1.72 20.89 -6.75
CA THR A 222 -2.70 21.24 -7.81
C THR A 222 -2.12 21.25 -9.22
N LYS A 223 -0.80 21.39 -9.35
CA LYS A 223 -0.08 21.42 -10.63
C LYS A 223 0.42 20.05 -11.09
N ASN A 224 0.31 19.01 -10.26
CA ASN A 224 0.91 17.69 -10.52
C ASN A 224 -0.10 16.54 -10.45
N LEU A 225 -1.16 16.67 -9.65
CA LEU A 225 -2.09 15.60 -9.37
C LEU A 225 -3.00 15.33 -10.58
N LYS A 226 -2.91 14.12 -11.15
CA LYS A 226 -3.69 13.69 -12.33
C LYS A 226 -4.92 12.86 -11.95
N TYR A 227 -4.91 12.22 -10.78
CA TYR A 227 -6.02 11.40 -10.30
C TYR A 227 -6.30 11.70 -8.84
N LEU A 228 -7.55 12.06 -8.56
CA LEU A 228 -8.05 12.29 -7.20
C LEU A 228 -9.30 11.45 -6.95
N GLU A 229 -9.33 10.72 -5.85
CA GLU A 229 -10.46 9.91 -5.45
C GLU A 229 -10.80 10.14 -3.97
N ILE A 230 -11.99 10.72 -3.75
CA ILE A 230 -12.49 11.26 -2.47
C ILE A 230 -13.92 10.79 -2.20
N LYS A 231 -14.23 9.55 -2.55
CA LYS A 231 -15.54 8.95 -2.29
C LYS A 231 -15.80 8.90 -0.79
N GLN A 232 -17.07 8.92 -0.42
CA GLN A 232 -17.51 8.83 0.97
C GLN A 232 -16.96 9.96 1.85
N LEU A 233 -16.65 11.12 1.25
CA LEU A 233 -16.46 12.38 1.95
C LEU A 233 -17.63 13.31 1.67
N ASN A 234 -18.10 13.98 2.72
CA ASN A 234 -19.02 15.09 2.59
C ASN A 234 -18.20 16.31 2.18
N ILE A 235 -18.39 16.78 0.95
CA ILE A 235 -17.71 17.96 0.42
C ILE A 235 -18.68 19.15 0.43
N SER A 236 -18.16 20.32 0.74
CA SER A 236 -18.86 21.60 0.72
C SER A 236 -18.69 22.34 -0.61
N THR A 237 -19.39 23.46 -0.79
CA THR A 237 -19.16 24.38 -1.92
C THR A 237 -17.72 24.89 -1.94
N LYS A 238 -17.14 25.19 -0.78
CA LYS A 238 -15.75 25.64 -0.64
C LYS A 238 -14.75 24.58 -1.12
N ASP A 239 -15.03 23.30 -0.83
CA ASP A 239 -14.22 22.20 -1.34
C ASP A 239 -14.32 22.07 -2.86
N ILE A 240 -15.49 22.35 -3.45
CA ILE A 240 -15.67 22.37 -4.91
C ILE A 240 -14.86 23.52 -5.56
N GLU A 241 -14.87 24.71 -4.97
CA GLU A 241 -14.02 25.83 -5.39
C GLU A 241 -12.53 25.46 -5.32
N ALA A 242 -12.14 24.71 -4.28
CA ALA A 242 -10.78 24.20 -4.17
C ALA A 242 -10.46 23.16 -5.26
N LEU A 243 -11.38 22.24 -5.57
CA LEU A 243 -11.21 21.26 -6.66
C LEU A 243 -10.99 21.94 -8.02
N ALA A 244 -11.59 23.10 -8.25
CA ALA A 244 -11.38 23.87 -9.48
C ALA A 244 -9.92 24.36 -9.66
N LYS A 245 -9.11 24.39 -8.59
CA LYS A 245 -7.70 24.78 -8.64
C LYS A 245 -6.78 23.70 -9.22
N PHE A 246 -7.23 22.45 -9.36
CA PHE A 246 -6.42 21.34 -9.87
C PHE A 246 -6.35 21.36 -11.41
N THR A 247 -5.41 22.11 -11.95
CA THR A 247 -5.34 22.44 -13.39
C THR A 247 -4.90 21.30 -14.31
N VAL A 248 -4.38 20.21 -13.75
CA VAL A 248 -3.88 19.04 -14.52
C VAL A 248 -4.63 17.74 -14.22
N LEU A 249 -5.79 17.83 -13.58
CA LEU A 249 -6.56 16.66 -13.14
C LEU A 249 -7.17 15.94 -14.36
N ASN A 250 -6.81 14.68 -14.58
CA ASN A 250 -7.39 13.88 -15.65
C ASN A 250 -8.65 13.14 -15.19
N GLU A 251 -8.67 12.68 -13.94
CA GLU A 251 -9.79 11.92 -13.40
C GLU A 251 -10.08 12.32 -11.95
N LEU A 252 -11.36 12.57 -11.69
CA LEU A 252 -11.91 12.85 -10.37
C LEU A 252 -12.99 11.81 -10.04
N LYS A 253 -12.82 11.07 -8.94
CA LYS A 253 -13.84 10.16 -8.42
C LYS A 253 -14.44 10.69 -7.13
N ILE A 254 -15.75 10.93 -7.15
CA ILE A 254 -16.52 11.46 -6.02
C ILE A 254 -17.77 10.63 -5.75
N SER A 255 -18.39 10.86 -4.58
CA SER A 255 -19.69 10.27 -4.24
C SER A 255 -20.80 10.86 -5.10
N GLU A 256 -21.94 10.17 -5.17
CA GLU A 256 -23.12 10.66 -5.86
C GLU A 256 -23.62 12.00 -5.31
N ASP A 257 -23.65 12.17 -3.98
CA ASP A 257 -24.10 13.41 -3.34
C ASP A 257 -23.16 14.59 -3.62
N SER A 258 -21.85 14.34 -3.60
CA SER A 258 -20.82 15.30 -4.03
C SER A 258 -21.01 15.72 -5.48
N TYR A 259 -21.36 14.78 -6.37
CA TYR A 259 -21.64 15.08 -7.78
C TYR A 259 -22.92 15.92 -7.94
N LYS A 260 -23.98 15.62 -7.18
CA LYS A 260 -25.20 16.43 -7.15
C LYS A 260 -24.91 17.86 -6.67
N LEU A 261 -24.08 18.04 -5.65
CA LEU A 261 -23.68 19.37 -5.17
C LEU A 261 -22.89 20.13 -6.24
N LEU A 262 -21.89 19.49 -6.87
CA LEU A 262 -21.13 20.07 -7.97
C LEU A 262 -22.03 20.58 -9.11
N LYS A 263 -23.07 19.83 -9.47
CA LYS A 263 -24.02 20.26 -10.51
C LYS A 263 -24.87 21.47 -10.11
N LYS A 264 -25.04 21.75 -8.81
CA LYS A 264 -25.78 22.92 -8.32
C LYS A 264 -24.93 24.19 -8.24
N THR A 265 -23.61 24.06 -8.04
CA THR A 265 -22.73 25.22 -7.84
C THR A 265 -22.36 25.94 -9.13
N ASN A 266 -22.59 25.34 -10.30
CA ASN A 266 -22.15 25.85 -11.61
C ASN A 266 -20.63 26.11 -11.71
N ILE A 267 -19.83 25.55 -10.79
CA ILE A 267 -18.37 25.66 -10.82
C ILE A 267 -17.82 24.63 -11.80
N GLU A 268 -17.01 25.10 -12.74
CA GLU A 268 -16.29 24.22 -13.67
C GLU A 268 -15.02 23.68 -12.99
N ILE A 269 -14.91 22.35 -12.91
CA ILE A 269 -13.67 21.68 -12.52
C ILE A 269 -12.91 21.37 -13.80
N PRO A 270 -11.64 21.82 -13.96
CA PRO A 270 -10.82 21.55 -15.14
C PRO A 270 -10.32 20.09 -15.14
N CYS A 271 -11.27 19.15 -15.27
CA CYS A 271 -11.04 17.72 -15.22
C CYS A 271 -11.67 17.03 -16.42
N ARG A 272 -10.90 16.16 -17.10
CA ARG A 272 -11.39 15.45 -18.30
C ARG A 272 -12.52 14.48 -17.98
N ASN A 273 -12.40 13.74 -16.87
CA ASN A 273 -13.32 12.67 -16.52
C ASN A 273 -13.74 12.76 -15.05
N ILE A 274 -15.01 13.12 -14.81
CA ILE A 274 -15.62 13.02 -13.48
C ILE A 274 -16.43 11.73 -13.44
N ARG A 275 -16.07 10.81 -12.53
CA ARG A 275 -16.74 9.52 -12.37
C ARG A 275 -17.40 9.44 -10.99
N ILE A 276 -18.61 8.88 -10.98
CA ILE A 276 -19.34 8.62 -9.75
C ILE A 276 -18.89 7.27 -9.18
N GLY A 277 -18.37 7.28 -7.96
CA GLY A 277 -18.04 6.08 -7.23
C GLY A 277 -19.26 5.44 -6.60
N LYS A 278 -19.58 4.19 -6.95
CA LYS A 278 -20.50 3.39 -6.13
C LYS A 278 -19.90 3.20 -4.74
N LYS A 279 -20.74 3.26 -3.70
CA LYS A 279 -20.39 2.80 -2.35
C LYS A 279 -20.08 1.31 -2.50
N LYS A 280 -18.80 0.92 -2.49
CA LYS A 280 -18.45 -0.50 -2.45
C LYS A 280 -18.61 -0.96 -1.00
N ASP A 281 -19.37 -2.02 -0.81
CA ASP A 281 -19.23 -2.88 0.37
C ASP A 281 -17.79 -3.40 0.41
N TYR A 282 -17.23 -3.51 1.60
CA TYR A 282 -15.80 -3.66 1.88
C TYR A 282 -15.14 -4.96 1.38
N ASP A 283 -15.83 -5.80 0.61
CA ASP A 283 -15.38 -7.17 0.33
C ASP A 283 -14.76 -7.40 -1.06
N PHE A 284 -14.59 -6.38 -1.90
CA PHE A 284 -13.99 -6.57 -3.24
C PHE A 284 -12.98 -5.48 -3.63
N ILE A 285 -11.82 -5.49 -2.97
CA ILE A 285 -10.56 -4.96 -3.51
C ILE A 285 -9.65 -6.17 -3.81
N ASP A 286 -9.98 -6.95 -4.85
CA ASP A 286 -9.06 -7.99 -5.34
C ASP A 286 -9.22 -8.31 -6.85
N GLY A 287 -9.97 -7.49 -7.60
CA GLY A 287 -10.32 -7.83 -8.99
C GLY A 287 -9.48 -7.20 -10.10
N MET A 288 -8.67 -6.15 -9.84
CA MET A 288 -8.02 -5.39 -10.92
C MET A 288 -6.68 -4.72 -10.52
N GLU A 289 -5.89 -5.34 -9.65
CA GLU A 289 -4.43 -5.11 -9.78
C GLU A 289 -4.01 -5.94 -10.99
N THR A 290 -3.87 -5.31 -12.15
CA THR A 290 -3.28 -5.96 -13.33
C THR A 290 -1.90 -6.47 -12.95
N ASP A 291 -1.73 -7.79 -13.08
CA ASP A 291 -0.44 -8.47 -13.04
C ASP A 291 0.41 -7.98 -14.22
N SER A 292 1.18 -6.91 -13.98
CA SER A 292 2.32 -6.47 -14.81
C SER A 292 3.23 -5.58 -13.97
#